data_AF-H0EGX1-F1
#
_entry.id   AF-H0EGX1-F1
#
_cell.length_a   1.000
_cell.length_b   1.000
_cell.length_c   1.000
_cell.angle_alpha   90.00
_cell.angle_beta   90.00
_cell.angle_gamma   90.00
#
_symmetry.space_group_name_H-M   'P 1'
#
loop_
_entity.id
_entity.type
_entity.pdbx_description
1 polymer ?
#
loop_
_entity_poly.entity_id
_entity_poly.type
_entity_poly.pdbx_seq_one_letter_code
_entity_poly.pdbx_strand_id
1 'polypeptide(L)'
;MPTELEELVEFISHGNTQVRQLAVENLVPFSLSQPAIFKTNQLLPVKDLKLLVRDYKNPTEPNANLLAMLLANLAKWDDLKHILNLERPAPKELQSSNKAIDQLLDLFVKGAEGTYNKDADFDYLAYFFADLAKHEEGRKYFLSKQDYDASPTR
;
A
#
# COMPACT_ATOMS: atom_id res chain seq x y z
N MET A 1 24.60 13.30 0.89
CA MET A 1 23.88 13.39 -0.40
C MET A 1 23.12 12.09 -0.57
N PRO A 2 21.86 12.13 -1.03
CA PRO A 2 21.13 10.91 -1.35
C PRO A 2 21.85 10.16 -2.49
N THR A 3 21.76 8.84 -2.47
CA THR A 3 22.21 8.00 -3.59
C THR A 3 21.21 8.09 -4.75
N GLU A 4 21.61 7.71 -5.97
CA GLU A 4 20.71 7.65 -7.14
C GLU A 4 19.44 6.80 -6.86
N LEU A 5 19.59 5.72 -6.09
CA LEU A 5 18.46 4.89 -5.67
C LEU A 5 17.53 5.61 -4.69
N GLU A 6 18.06 6.40 -3.77
CA GLU A 6 17.25 7.19 -2.83
C GLU A 6 16.52 8.34 -3.52
N GLU A 7 17.12 8.96 -4.55
CA GLU A 7 16.44 9.93 -5.41
C GLU A 7 15.32 9.26 -6.21
N LEU A 8 15.55 8.05 -6.72
CA LEU A 8 14.55 7.29 -7.47
C LEU A 8 13.30 7.01 -6.63
N VAL A 9 13.47 6.79 -5.33
CA VAL A 9 12.41 6.51 -4.38
C VAL A 9 11.43 7.70 -4.25
N GLU A 10 11.87 8.94 -4.43
CA GLU A 10 11.00 10.13 -4.43
C GLU A 10 10.00 10.13 -5.60
N PHE A 11 10.32 9.44 -6.69
CA PHE A 11 9.45 9.36 -7.87
C PHE A 11 8.30 8.35 -7.74
N ILE A 12 8.27 7.51 -6.70
CA ILE A 12 7.14 6.62 -6.42
C ILE A 12 5.84 7.43 -6.28
N SER A 13 5.94 8.67 -5.76
CA SER A 13 4.80 9.56 -5.54
C SER A 13 4.61 10.67 -6.56
N HIS A 14 5.34 10.57 -7.68
CA HIS A 14 5.29 11.58 -8.72
C HIS A 14 3.91 11.66 -9.39
N GLY A 15 3.45 12.85 -9.79
CA GLY A 15 2.13 13.04 -10.40
C GLY A 15 1.94 12.39 -11.78
N ASN A 16 3.03 12.01 -12.45
CA ASN A 16 3.02 11.31 -13.73
C ASN A 16 3.10 9.78 -13.54
N THR A 17 2.10 9.04 -14.02
CA THR A 17 1.99 7.58 -13.89
C THR A 17 3.15 6.82 -14.53
N GLN A 18 3.71 7.29 -15.65
CA GLN A 18 4.84 6.65 -16.32
C GLN A 18 6.13 6.80 -15.50
N VAL A 19 6.30 7.96 -14.85
CA VAL A 19 7.42 8.20 -13.94
C VAL A 19 7.30 7.29 -12.72
N ARG A 20 6.10 7.13 -12.15
CA ARG A 20 5.85 6.17 -11.06
C ARG A 20 6.17 4.74 -11.49
N GLN A 21 5.68 4.33 -12.67
CA GLN A 21 5.93 3.00 -13.22
C GLN A 21 7.44 2.71 -13.29
N LEU A 22 8.19 3.57 -13.98
CA LEU A 22 9.62 3.41 -14.17
C LEU A 22 10.37 3.38 -12.84
N ALA A 23 10.00 4.26 -11.90
CA ALA A 23 10.59 4.27 -10.57
C ALA A 23 10.35 2.95 -9.83
N VAL A 24 9.11 2.47 -9.78
CA VAL A 24 8.76 1.24 -9.07
C VAL A 24 9.42 0.02 -9.73
N GLU A 25 9.41 -0.10 -11.06
CA GLU A 25 10.05 -1.20 -11.79
C GLU A 25 11.54 -1.32 -11.46
N ASN A 26 12.24 -0.18 -11.36
CA ASN A 26 13.66 -0.15 -11.02
C ASN A 26 13.92 -0.33 -9.51
N LEU A 27 12.94 -0.07 -8.64
CA LEU A 27 13.07 -0.18 -7.19
C LEU A 27 12.68 -1.54 -6.63
N VAL A 28 11.76 -2.26 -7.29
CA VAL A 28 11.29 -3.59 -6.85
C VAL A 28 12.44 -4.58 -6.60
N PRO A 29 13.49 -4.70 -7.44
CA PRO A 29 14.63 -5.58 -7.17
C PRO A 29 15.38 -5.28 -5.86
N PHE A 30 15.32 -4.03 -5.40
CA PHE A 30 15.99 -3.55 -4.19
C PHE A 30 15.11 -3.64 -2.94
N SER A 31 13.79 -3.80 -3.09
CA SER A 31 12.83 -3.86 -1.96
C SER A 31 13.08 -5.00 -0.96
N LEU A 32 13.75 -6.06 -1.40
CA LEU A 32 14.15 -7.20 -0.56
C LEU A 32 15.64 -7.20 -0.18
N SER A 33 16.52 -6.69 -1.06
CA SER A 33 17.98 -6.75 -0.86
C SER A 33 18.55 -5.52 -0.16
N GLN A 34 17.92 -4.35 -0.34
CA GLN A 34 18.36 -3.05 0.17
C GLN A 34 17.18 -2.22 0.69
N PRO A 35 16.40 -2.72 1.67
CA PRO A 35 15.18 -2.05 2.14
C PRO A 35 15.43 -0.68 2.78
N ALA A 36 16.67 -0.39 3.20
CA ALA A 36 17.04 0.86 3.84
C ALA A 36 16.76 2.10 2.97
N ILE A 37 16.84 1.98 1.64
CA ILE A 37 16.57 3.09 0.71
C ILE A 37 15.11 3.60 0.79
N PHE A 38 14.19 2.74 1.22
CA PHE A 38 12.77 3.09 1.41
C PHE A 38 12.48 3.69 2.80
N LYS A 39 13.47 3.68 3.71
CA LYS A 39 13.33 4.18 5.08
C LYS A 39 13.77 5.63 5.24
N THR A 40 14.28 6.24 4.16
CA THR A 40 14.66 7.65 4.11
C THR A 40 13.47 8.56 4.44
N ASN A 41 13.76 9.77 4.90
CA ASN A 41 12.75 10.79 5.20
C ASN A 41 11.63 10.30 6.14
N GLN A 42 11.98 9.54 7.18
CA GLN A 42 11.02 8.95 8.13
C GLN A 42 10.00 8.03 7.45
N LEU A 43 10.46 7.15 6.55
CA LEU A 43 9.60 6.26 5.76
C LEU A 43 8.65 7.04 4.83
N LEU A 44 8.97 8.29 4.44
CA LEU A 44 8.14 9.07 3.50
C LEU A 44 7.72 8.27 2.25
N PRO A 45 8.61 7.45 1.63
CA PRO A 45 8.25 6.69 0.45
C PRO A 45 7.28 5.54 0.72
N VAL A 46 7.42 4.87 1.85
CA VAL A 46 6.44 3.87 2.35
C VAL A 46 5.13 4.55 2.72
N LYS A 47 5.25 5.74 3.30
CA LYS A 47 4.17 6.66 3.60
C LYS A 47 3.53 7.23 2.34
N ASP A 48 4.15 7.09 1.17
CA ASP A 48 3.64 7.54 -0.11
C ASP A 48 3.22 6.38 -1.03
N LEU A 49 3.69 5.14 -0.78
CA LEU A 49 3.02 3.92 -1.28
C LEU A 49 1.56 3.82 -0.79
N LYS A 50 1.19 4.67 0.18
CA LYS A 50 -0.19 5.08 0.48
C LYS A 50 -0.98 5.61 -0.72
N LEU A 51 -0.35 5.86 -1.88
CA LEU A 51 -1.00 6.22 -3.14
C LEU A 51 -1.83 5.09 -3.76
N LEU A 52 -1.61 3.83 -3.37
CA LEU A 52 -2.47 2.69 -3.77
C LEU A 52 -3.97 2.92 -3.56
N VAL A 53 -4.30 3.78 -2.59
CA VAL A 53 -5.67 3.92 -2.10
C VAL A 53 -6.16 5.34 -2.31
N ARG A 54 -5.31 6.26 -2.78
CA ARG A 54 -5.71 7.64 -2.99
C ARG A 54 -4.78 8.33 -3.97
N ASP A 55 -4.93 8.02 -5.25
CA ASP A 55 -4.67 9.08 -6.23
C ASP A 55 -5.81 10.08 -6.04
N TYR A 56 -5.48 11.33 -5.68
CA TYR A 56 -6.43 12.37 -5.25
C TYR A 56 -7.50 12.74 -6.30
N LYS A 57 -7.50 12.08 -7.46
CA LYS A 57 -8.31 12.38 -8.64
C LYS A 57 -8.82 11.17 -9.41
N ASN A 58 -8.37 9.93 -9.14
CA ASN A 58 -8.75 8.79 -10.00
C ASN A 58 -8.63 7.41 -9.30
N PRO A 59 -9.68 6.58 -9.26
CA PRO A 59 -9.59 5.18 -8.85
C PRO A 59 -8.78 4.28 -9.83
N THR A 60 -8.25 4.86 -10.91
CA THR A 60 -7.58 4.15 -12.01
C THR A 60 -6.05 4.30 -12.00
N GLU A 61 -5.39 4.12 -10.84
CA GLU A 61 -3.92 4.07 -10.83
C GLU A 61 -3.45 2.84 -11.64
N PRO A 62 -2.87 3.01 -12.85
CA PRO A 62 -2.50 1.86 -13.67
C PRO A 62 -1.37 1.01 -13.06
N ASN A 63 -0.60 1.59 -12.13
CA ASN A 63 0.51 0.89 -11.49
C ASN A 63 0.12 0.24 -10.15
N ALA A 64 -1.17 0.12 -9.84
CA ALA A 64 -1.61 -0.32 -8.52
C ALA A 64 -1.11 -1.73 -8.18
N ASN A 65 -1.03 -2.65 -9.15
CA ASN A 65 -0.45 -3.97 -8.89
C ASN A 65 1.06 -3.92 -8.59
N LEU A 66 1.83 -3.08 -9.29
CA LEU A 66 3.26 -2.90 -9.03
C LEU A 66 3.51 -2.30 -7.64
N LEU A 67 2.71 -1.30 -7.27
CA LEU A 67 2.77 -0.66 -5.96
C LEU A 67 2.36 -1.65 -4.85
N ALA A 68 1.36 -2.51 -5.08
CA ALA A 68 0.93 -3.54 -4.13
C ALA A 68 2.03 -4.60 -3.93
N MET A 69 2.71 -5.01 -5.00
CA MET A 69 3.88 -5.89 -4.94
C MET A 69 5.02 -5.26 -4.13
N LEU A 70 5.34 -4.00 -4.39
CA LEU A 70 6.36 -3.28 -3.63
C LEU A 70 5.99 -3.19 -2.14
N LEU A 71 4.73 -2.86 -1.82
CA LEU A 71 4.24 -2.82 -0.45
C LEU A 71 4.34 -4.20 0.24
N ALA A 72 4.01 -5.28 -0.46
CA ALA A 72 4.15 -6.64 0.05
C ALA A 72 5.61 -7.00 0.37
N ASN A 73 6.56 -6.63 -0.49
CA ASN A 73 7.97 -6.84 -0.21
C ASN A 73 8.44 -6.05 1.02
N LEU A 74 7.95 -4.82 1.17
CA LEU A 74 8.30 -3.99 2.31
C LEU A 74 7.67 -4.45 3.64
N ALA A 75 6.56 -5.20 3.58
CA ALA A 75 5.91 -5.77 4.77
C ALA A 75 6.70 -6.85 5.48
N LYS A 76 7.73 -7.40 4.82
CA LYS A 76 8.65 -8.35 5.43
C LYS A 76 9.53 -7.73 6.52
N TRP A 77 9.56 -6.40 6.62
CA TRP A 77 10.38 -5.67 7.58
C TRP A 77 9.52 -5.12 8.72
N ASP A 78 10.01 -5.25 9.96
CA ASP A 78 9.29 -4.87 11.19
C ASP A 78 8.79 -3.42 11.22
N ASP A 79 9.46 -2.53 10.48
CA ASP A 79 9.12 -1.12 10.43
C ASP A 79 7.75 -0.86 9.83
N LEU A 80 7.15 -1.79 9.05
CA LEU A 80 5.85 -1.55 8.41
C LEU A 80 4.64 -1.75 9.33
N LYS A 81 4.84 -2.26 10.56
CA LYS A 81 3.73 -2.49 11.53
C LYS A 81 2.92 -1.23 11.85
N HIS A 82 3.51 -0.05 11.69
CA HIS A 82 2.83 1.24 11.90
C HIS A 82 1.61 1.44 10.99
N ILE A 83 1.51 0.72 9.87
CA ILE A 83 0.38 0.81 8.95
C ILE A 83 -0.96 0.40 9.58
N LEU A 84 -0.93 -0.43 10.64
CA LEU A 84 -2.12 -0.88 11.37
C LEU A 84 -2.83 0.27 12.11
N ASN A 85 -2.09 1.31 12.48
CA ASN A 85 -2.62 2.47 13.23
C ASN A 85 -2.67 3.75 12.38
N LEU A 86 -2.26 3.65 11.13
CA LEU A 86 -2.20 4.78 10.23
C LEU A 86 -3.61 5.17 9.78
N GLU A 87 -3.97 6.42 9.99
CA GLU A 87 -5.24 6.98 9.52
C GLU A 87 -5.07 7.90 8.31
N ARG A 88 -6.03 7.85 7.39
CA ARG A 88 -6.22 8.78 6.28
C ARG A 88 -7.67 8.80 5.80
N PRO A 89 -8.15 9.90 5.19
CA PRO A 89 -9.49 9.94 4.63
C PRO A 89 -9.72 8.81 3.62
N ALA A 90 -10.78 8.02 3.85
CA ALA A 90 -11.19 6.96 2.94
C ALA A 90 -11.74 7.52 1.61
N PRO A 91 -11.46 6.85 0.47
CA PRO A 91 -12.20 7.11 -0.77
C PRO A 91 -13.69 6.85 -0.54
N LYS A 92 -14.55 7.73 -1.08
CA LYS A 92 -16.01 7.60 -0.90
C LYS A 92 -16.53 6.33 -1.57
N GLU A 93 -15.95 6.01 -2.72
CA GLU A 93 -16.27 4.86 -3.57
C GLU A 93 -15.96 3.54 -2.86
N LEU A 94 -14.89 3.52 -2.06
CA LEU A 94 -14.47 2.33 -1.32
C LEU A 94 -15.33 2.08 -0.08
N GLN A 95 -16.08 3.09 0.41
CA GLN A 95 -16.91 3.01 1.62
C GLN A 95 -16.19 2.35 2.80
N SER A 96 -14.95 2.81 3.05
CA SER A 96 -14.05 2.24 4.05
C SER A 96 -13.91 3.13 5.28
N SER A 97 -13.25 2.63 6.31
CA SER A 97 -12.84 3.41 7.48
C SER A 97 -11.62 4.29 7.16
N ASN A 98 -11.29 5.23 8.05
CA ASN A 98 -10.07 6.02 7.89
C ASN A 98 -8.78 5.22 8.15
N LYS A 99 -8.83 4.01 8.71
CA LYS A 99 -7.61 3.20 8.88
C LYS A 99 -7.09 2.74 7.53
N ALA A 100 -5.80 2.93 7.28
CA ALA A 100 -5.18 2.55 6.01
C ALA A 100 -5.26 1.05 5.75
N ILE A 101 -5.12 0.23 6.79
CA ILE A 101 -5.23 -1.23 6.70
C ILE A 101 -6.63 -1.69 6.28
N ASP A 102 -7.69 -1.01 6.75
CA ASP A 102 -9.08 -1.30 6.35
C ASP A 102 -9.30 -1.02 4.88
N GLN A 103 -8.75 0.10 4.42
CA GLN A 103 -8.86 0.47 3.02
C GLN A 103 -8.05 -0.48 2.12
N LEU A 104 -6.90 -0.99 2.57
CA LEU A 104 -6.17 -2.03 1.83
C LEU A 104 -6.96 -3.34 1.78
N LEU A 105 -7.62 -3.74 2.88
CA LEU A 105 -8.49 -4.92 2.90
C LEU A 105 -9.67 -4.75 1.94
N ASP A 106 -10.32 -3.58 1.97
CA ASP A 106 -11.42 -3.29 1.04
C ASP A 106 -10.93 -3.24 -0.42
N LEU A 107 -9.72 -2.75 -0.71
CA LEU A 107 -9.15 -2.84 -2.07
C LEU A 107 -8.91 -4.28 -2.50
N PHE A 108 -8.38 -5.12 -1.62
CA PHE A 108 -8.17 -6.53 -1.91
C PHE A 108 -9.49 -7.27 -2.20
N VAL A 109 -10.55 -6.97 -1.44
CA VAL A 109 -11.85 -7.63 -1.61
C VAL A 109 -12.65 -7.03 -2.77
N LYS A 110 -12.78 -5.70 -2.82
CA LYS A 110 -13.63 -4.97 -3.78
C LYS A 110 -12.90 -4.61 -5.07
N GLY A 111 -11.60 -4.84 -5.15
CA GLY A 111 -10.78 -4.63 -6.34
C GLY A 111 -10.50 -5.90 -7.12
N ALA A 112 -10.85 -7.07 -6.57
CA ALA A 112 -10.71 -8.36 -7.24
C ALA A 112 -11.33 -8.33 -8.64
N GLU A 113 -10.69 -9.02 -9.58
CA GLU A 113 -11.11 -9.08 -10.99
C GLU A 113 -11.22 -7.69 -11.65
N GLY A 114 -10.52 -6.68 -11.13
CA GLY A 114 -10.51 -5.31 -11.65
C GLY A 114 -11.78 -4.51 -11.39
N THR A 115 -12.61 -4.94 -10.43
CA THR A 115 -13.93 -4.35 -10.14
C THR A 115 -13.85 -2.92 -9.57
N TYR A 116 -12.77 -2.59 -8.85
CA TYR A 116 -12.49 -1.23 -8.38
C TYR A 116 -11.58 -0.45 -9.35
N ASN A 117 -10.61 -1.13 -9.94
CA ASN A 117 -9.64 -0.55 -10.88
C ASN A 117 -9.44 -1.53 -12.04
N LYS A 118 -9.86 -1.17 -13.26
CA LYS A 118 -9.72 -2.02 -14.45
C LYS A 118 -8.27 -2.43 -14.78
N ASP A 119 -7.29 -1.72 -14.24
CA ASP A 119 -5.86 -1.95 -14.48
C ASP A 119 -5.19 -2.71 -13.31
N ALA A 120 -5.94 -3.10 -12.26
CA ALA A 120 -5.38 -3.79 -11.09
C ALA A 120 -6.39 -4.68 -10.35
N ASP A 121 -5.94 -5.87 -9.96
CA ASP A 121 -6.69 -6.85 -9.16
C ASP A 121 -6.31 -6.84 -7.67
N PHE A 122 -5.21 -6.18 -7.31
CA PHE A 122 -4.68 -6.08 -5.95
C PHE A 122 -4.27 -7.41 -5.30
N ASP A 123 -4.04 -8.47 -6.08
CA ASP A 123 -3.74 -9.81 -5.56
C ASP A 123 -2.48 -9.85 -4.67
N TYR A 124 -1.49 -9.00 -4.97
CA TYR A 124 -0.27 -8.90 -4.16
C TYR A 124 -0.52 -8.46 -2.71
N LEU A 125 -1.67 -7.83 -2.40
CA LEU A 125 -2.04 -7.51 -1.03
C LEU A 125 -2.22 -8.77 -0.16
N ALA A 126 -2.51 -9.93 -0.76
CA ALA A 126 -2.52 -11.20 -0.02
C ALA A 126 -1.17 -11.48 0.67
N TYR A 127 -0.05 -11.25 -0.02
CA TYR A 127 1.29 -11.41 0.55
C TYR A 127 1.57 -10.36 1.63
N PHE A 128 1.11 -9.12 1.42
CA PHE A 128 1.20 -8.06 2.42
C PHE A 128 0.49 -8.43 3.73
N PHE A 129 -0.76 -8.91 3.67
CA PHE A 129 -1.49 -9.35 4.87
C PHE A 129 -0.86 -10.59 5.50
N ALA A 130 -0.39 -11.54 4.69
CA ALA A 130 0.30 -12.73 5.18
C ALA A 130 1.57 -12.38 5.96
N ASP A 131 2.35 -11.40 5.49
CA ASP A 131 3.54 -10.90 6.21
C ASP A 131 3.15 -10.14 7.49
N LEU A 132 2.12 -9.28 7.46
CA LEU A 132 1.62 -8.61 8.67
C LEU A 132 1.13 -9.60 9.74
N ALA A 133 0.47 -10.68 9.34
CA ALA A 133 -0.06 -11.71 10.25
C ALA A 133 1.06 -12.50 10.97
N LYS A 134 2.33 -12.36 10.57
CA LYS A 134 3.47 -12.92 11.32
C LYS A 134 3.71 -12.17 12.63
N HIS A 135 3.30 -10.92 12.73
CA HIS A 135 3.45 -10.08 13.92
C HIS A 135 2.23 -10.19 14.85
N GLU A 136 2.45 -10.02 16.15
CA GLU A 136 1.39 -10.11 17.16
C GLU A 136 0.30 -9.06 16.93
N GLU A 137 0.71 -7.82 16.64
CA GLU A 137 -0.17 -6.70 16.38
C GLU A 137 -1.05 -6.95 15.14
N GLY A 138 -0.47 -7.55 14.09
CA GLY A 138 -1.20 -7.94 12.88
C GLY A 138 -2.21 -9.05 13.14
N ARG A 139 -1.83 -10.11 13.87
CA ARG A 139 -2.78 -11.17 14.28
C ARG A 139 -3.92 -10.60 15.10
N LYS A 140 -3.61 -9.76 16.09
CA LYS A 140 -4.61 -9.11 16.93
C LYS A 140 -5.59 -8.29 16.08
N TYR A 141 -5.08 -7.59 15.07
CA TYR A 141 -5.92 -6.85 14.12
C TYR A 141 -6.89 -7.77 13.37
N PHE A 142 -6.36 -8.78 12.66
CA PHE A 142 -7.15 -9.63 11.78
C PHE A 142 -8.11 -10.59 12.52
N LEU A 143 -7.86 -10.88 13.79
CA LEU A 143 -8.72 -11.74 14.63
C LEU A 143 -9.73 -10.95 15.47
N SER A 144 -9.67 -9.62 15.47
CA SER A 144 -10.60 -8.78 16.22
C SER A 144 -11.61 -8.14 15.25
N LYS A 145 -12.88 -8.11 15.65
CA LYS A 145 -13.90 -7.33 14.94
C LYS A 145 -13.47 -5.85 14.91
N GLN A 146 -13.47 -5.24 13.74
CA GLN A 146 -13.22 -3.80 13.63
C GLN A 146 -14.55 -3.03 13.70
N ASP A 147 -14.51 -1.81 14.23
CA ASP A 147 -15.72 -1.00 14.42
C ASP A 147 -16.45 -0.73 13.09
N TYR A 148 -15.71 -0.58 11.99
CA TYR A 148 -16.27 -0.31 10.66
C TYR A 148 -16.93 -1.52 9.99
N ASP A 149 -16.63 -2.75 10.44
CA ASP A 149 -17.28 -3.97 9.94
C ASP A 149 -18.75 -4.07 10.38
N ALA A 150 -19.14 -3.32 11.41
CA ALA A 150 -20.51 -3.29 11.89
C ALA A 150 -21.45 -2.40 11.07
N SER A 151 -20.94 -1.68 10.05
CA SER A 151 -21.78 -0.80 9.24
C SER A 151 -22.75 -1.62 8.36
N PRO A 152 -24.07 -1.39 8.45
CA PRO A 152 -25.08 -2.16 7.71
C PRO A 152 -25.14 -1.86 6.21
N THR A 153 -24.18 -1.12 5.66
CA THR A 153 -24.18 -0.61 4.27
C THR A 153 -23.22 -1.34 3.32
N ARG A 154 -22.67 -2.51 3.71
CA ARG A 154 -21.90 -3.37 2.79
C ARG A 154 -22.83 -4.20 1.91
#